data_AF-A0AA51L380-F1
#
_entry.id   AF-A0AA51L380-F1
#
_cell.length_a   1.000
_cell.length_b   1.000
_cell.length_c   1.000
_cell.angle_alpha   90.00
_cell.angle_beta   90.00
_cell.angle_gamma   90.00
#
_symmetry.space_group_name_H-M   'P 1'
#
loop_
_entity.id
_entity.type
_entity.pdbx_description
1 polymer ?
#
loop_
_entity_poly.entity_id
_entity_poly.type
_entity_poly.pdbx_seq_one_letter_code
_entity_poly.pdbx_strand_id
1 'polypeptide(L)' 'MNLEERTQLNVRISKDTFDKLEEIVEYYQENTKIGRVYKGDVLTDIIEKSFEVMNKQKKAIRR' A
#
# COMPACT_ATOMS: atom_id res chain seq x y z
N MET A 1 14.00 19.82 -6.13
CA MET A 1 12.78 19.19 -5.60
C MET A 1 13.25 17.99 -4.79
N ASN A 2 12.97 17.98 -3.50
CA ASN A 2 13.61 17.09 -2.53
C ASN A 2 13.29 15.64 -2.87
N LEU A 3 14.31 14.75 -2.91
CA LEU A 3 14.07 13.32 -2.97
C LEU A 3 13.14 12.96 -1.80
N GLU A 4 11.98 12.38 -2.12
CA GLU A 4 10.90 12.07 -1.19
C GLU A 4 11.43 11.54 0.15
N GLU A 5 11.17 12.28 1.23
CA GLU A 5 11.58 11.88 2.58
C GLU A 5 10.87 10.57 2.95
N ARG A 6 11.60 9.46 2.83
CA ARG A 6 11.12 8.14 3.24
C ARG A 6 11.13 8.06 4.77
N THR A 7 9.97 7.78 5.35
CA THR A 7 9.81 7.58 6.79
C THR A 7 9.57 6.10 7.10
N GLN A 8 10.22 5.57 8.14
CA GLN A 8 9.97 4.20 8.60
C GLN A 8 8.62 4.10 9.32
N LEU A 9 7.81 3.10 8.95
CA LEU A 9 6.54 2.81 9.59
C LEU A 9 6.70 1.66 10.59
N ASN A 10 6.64 1.97 11.88
CA ASN A 10 6.69 0.96 12.95
C ASN A 10 5.27 0.56 13.37
N VAL A 11 4.78 -0.58 12.86
CA VAL A 11 3.45 -1.11 13.18
C VAL A 11 3.51 -2.59 13.52
N ARG A 12 2.60 -3.03 14.39
CA ARG A 12 2.34 -4.45 14.67
C ARG A 12 1.01 -4.84 14.06
N ILE A 13 1.01 -5.88 13.26
CA ILE A 13 -0.18 -6.45 12.61
C ILE A 13 -0.31 -7.92 12.97
N SER A 14 -1.50 -8.50 12.75
CA SER A 14 -1.69 -9.94 12.91
C SER A 14 -0.90 -10.71 11.86
N LYS A 15 -0.62 -11.98 12.14
CA LYS A 15 0.03 -12.88 11.18
C LYS A 15 -0.81 -13.01 9.89
N ASP A 16 -2.12 -13.16 10.03
CA ASP A 16 -3.06 -13.22 8.91
C ASP A 16 -3.00 -11.96 8.01
N THR A 17 -2.93 -10.76 8.60
CA THR A 17 -2.76 -9.52 7.81
C THR A 17 -1.41 -9.49 7.08
N PHE A 18 -0.35 -9.96 7.73
CA PHE A 18 0.97 -10.04 7.11
C PHE A 18 0.98 -11.02 5.94
N ASP A 19 0.37 -12.20 6.09
CA ASP A 19 0.32 -13.23 5.06
C ASP A 19 -0.47 -12.75 3.82
N LYS A 20 -1.56 -12.01 4.04
CA LYS A 20 -2.28 -11.33 2.94
C LYS A 20 -1.40 -10.32 2.20
N LEU A 21 -0.54 -9.58 2.90
CA LEU A 21 0.39 -8.65 2.25
C LEU A 21 1.42 -9.41 1.40
N GLU A 22 1.94 -10.55 1.88
CA GLU A 22 2.84 -11.40 1.09
C GLU A 22 2.17 -11.88 -0.19
N GLU A 23 0.94 -12.38 -0.10
CA GLU A 23 0.19 -12.88 -1.27
C GLU A 23 -0.05 -11.77 -2.31
N ILE A 24 -0.35 -10.53 -1.87
CA ILE A 24 -0.49 -9.39 -2.79
C ILE A 24 0.85 -9.05 -3.46
N VAL A 25 1.96 -9.12 -2.71
CA VAL A 25 3.30 -8.88 -3.25
C VAL A 25 3.67 -9.94 -4.28
N GLU A 26 3.38 -11.21 -4.01
CA GLU A 26 3.56 -12.32 -4.96
C GLU A 26 2.74 -12.10 -6.22
N TYR A 27 1.45 -11.78 -6.07
CA TYR A 27 0.59 -11.45 -7.21
C TYR A 27 1.16 -10.30 -8.05
N TYR A 28 1.63 -9.22 -7.43
CA TYR A 28 2.27 -8.12 -8.18
C TYR A 28 3.57 -8.57 -8.85
N GLN A 29 4.37 -9.40 -8.18
CA GLN A 29 5.64 -9.91 -8.71
C GLN A 29 5.43 -10.79 -9.94
N GLU A 30 4.42 -11.66 -9.94
CA GLU A 30 4.04 -12.51 -11.08
C GLU A 30 3.61 -11.68 -12.29
N ASN A 31 2.93 -10.56 -12.04
CA ASN A 31 2.44 -9.67 -13.09
C ASN A 31 3.46 -8.59 -13.50
N THR A 32 4.60 -8.51 -12.82
CA THR A 32 5.68 -7.56 -13.11
C THR A 32 6.69 -8.16 -14.09
N LYS A 33 6.74 -7.61 -15.31
CA LYS A 33 7.62 -8.13 -16.38
C LYS A 33 9.11 -7.95 -16.12
N ILE A 34 9.50 -6.89 -15.40
CA ILE A 34 10.89 -6.54 -15.10
C ILE A 34 10.95 -5.90 -13.72
N GLY A 35 11.89 -6.35 -12.89
CA GLY A 35 12.15 -5.78 -11.57
C GLY A 35 11.59 -6.60 -10.41
N ARG A 36 11.96 -6.19 -9.20
CA ARG A 36 11.52 -6.79 -7.94
C ARG A 36 10.44 -5.92 -7.32
N VAL A 37 9.37 -6.55 -6.86
CA VAL A 37 8.31 -5.90 -6.09
C VAL A 37 8.70 -5.92 -4.61
N TYR A 38 8.69 -4.74 -3.98
CA TYR A 38 8.97 -4.62 -2.55
C TYR A 38 7.69 -4.45 -1.74
N LYS A 39 7.66 -5.07 -0.56
CA LYS A 39 6.53 -4.97 0.38
C LYS A 39 6.20 -3.53 0.76
N GLY A 40 7.22 -2.69 0.91
CA GLY A 40 7.04 -1.26 1.22
C GLY A 40 6.31 -0.51 0.11
N ASP A 41 6.61 -0.82 -1.15
CA ASP A 41 5.96 -0.19 -2.31
C ASP A 41 4.49 -0.64 -2.39
N VAL A 42 4.24 -1.94 -2.21
CA VAL A 42 2.88 -2.51 -2.18
C VAL A 42 2.06 -1.94 -1.03
N LEU A 43 2.64 -1.85 0.17
CA LEU A 43 1.96 -1.26 1.33
C LEU A 43 1.63 0.22 1.09
N THR A 44 2.52 0.97 0.46
CA THR A 44 2.30 2.38 0.10
C THR A 44 1.12 2.51 -0.86
N ASP A 45 1.10 1.73 -1.95
CA ASP A 45 0.02 1.70 -2.92
C ASP A 45 -1.35 1.37 -2.28
N ILE A 46 -1.39 0.38 -1.37
CA ILE A 46 -2.61 0.03 -0.63
C ILE A 46 -3.10 1.20 0.23
N ILE A 47 -2.19 1.89 0.94
CA ILE A 47 -2.54 3.03 1.80
C ILE A 47 -3.05 4.19 0.96
N GLU A 48 -2.40 4.52 -0.15
CA GLU A 48 -2.80 5.61 -1.05
C GLU A 48 -4.20 5.37 -1.64
N LYS A 49 -4.44 4.17 -2.18
CA LYS A 49 -5.77 3.77 -2.69
C LYS A 49 -6.85 3.87 -1.62
N SER A 50 -6.56 3.40 -0.41
CA SER A 50 -7.49 3.47 0.72
C SER A 50 -7.78 4.92 1.14
N PHE A 51 -6.76 5.77 1.13
CA PHE A 51 -6.88 7.20 1.43
C PHE A 51 -7.74 7.93 0.39
N GLU A 52 -7.58 7.62 -0.90
CA GLU A 52 -8.43 8.14 -1.96
C GLU A 52 -9.91 7.77 -1.76
N VAL A 53 -10.19 6.50 -1.45
CA VAL A 53 -11.55 6.01 -1.19
C VAL A 53 -12.16 6.76 -0.01
N MET A 54 -11.43 6.89 1.09
CA MET A 54 -11.88 7.67 2.26
C MET A 54 -12.21 9.12 1.87
N ASN A 55 -11.36 9.77 1.07
CA ASN A 55 -11.61 11.16 0.64
C ASN A 55 -12.83 11.29 -0.29
N LYS A 56 -13.07 10.32 -1.17
CA LYS A 56 -14.30 10.25 -1.98
C LYS A 56 -15.54 10.15 -1.08
N GLN A 57 -15.51 9.29 -0.05
CA GLN A 57 -16.60 9.15 0.92
C GLN A 57 -16.84 10.44 1.73
N LYS A 58 -15.78 11.10 2.22
CA LYS A 58 -15.88 12.39 2.92
C LYS A 58 -16.56 13.46 2.08
N LYS A 59 -16.27 13.51 0.77
CA LYS A 59 -16.90 14.47 -0.16
C LYS A 59 -18.39 14.15 -0.40
N ALA A 60 -18.75 12.87 -0.46
CA ALA A 60 -20.13 12.44 -0.63
C ALA A 60 -21.00 12.75 0.59
N ILE A 61 -20.46 12.63 1.82
CA ILE A 61 -21.18 12.92 3.07
C ILE A 61 -21.42 14.43 3.28
N ARG A 62 -20.61 15.30 2.67
CA ARG A 62 -20.71 16.77 2.80
C ARG A 62 -21.71 17.42 1.83
N ARG A 63 -22.44 16.62 1.04
CA ARG A 63 -23.54 17.07 0.17
C ARG A 63 -24.87 16.73 0.82
#